data_AF-A0A972WZJ0-F1
#
_entry.id   AF-A0A972WZJ0-F1
#
_cell.length_a   1.000
_cell.length_b   1.000
_cell.length_c   1.000
_cell.angle_alpha   90.00
_cell.angle_beta   90.00
_cell.angle_gamma   90.00
#
_symmetry.space_group_name_H-M   'P 1'
#
loop_
_entity.id
_entity.type
_entity.pdbx_description
1 polymer ?
#
loop_
_entity_poly.entity_id
_entity_poly.type
_entity_poly.pdbx_seq_one_letter_code
_entity_poly.pdbx_strand_id
1 'polypeptide(L)'
;TLQAIGPLLTEINHSLIAYRNATKQSITSIQLSGGTALLKGLSQIIGKQLGGLPCDIFDPSRTFSLKESLRANLEAPRFGEAWGRGNVFGRKSPLVFNFRKKFFGKHSSLGEISAFISNPNVLKLGRYGATLIFILFVHVTAASYFAEQESVKANEELKKVFQDTFKSAPKALKTALTSNPQELKKYIETKNKEMEEKLKMVSKGKESMISNVKKITDSFPGTVRVDVNKLEINDRNLTMEGVLYEGDITSVTENLKKIPLLSEVSITLDGQRFTYRAKVSGR
;
A
#
# COMPACT_ATOMS: atom_id res chain seq x y z
N THR A 1 70.97 -4.65 -36.83
CA THR A 1 69.58 -4.46 -36.33
C THR A 1 69.53 -3.66 -35.04
N LEU A 2 70.30 -3.98 -33.99
CA LEU A 2 70.30 -3.19 -32.73
C LEU A 2 70.68 -1.70 -32.92
N GLN A 3 71.65 -1.39 -33.79
CA GLN A 3 72.06 0.00 -34.09
C GLN A 3 70.92 0.86 -34.67
N ALA A 4 69.98 0.28 -35.41
CA ALA A 4 68.86 1.01 -36.01
C ALA A 4 67.74 1.33 -34.99
N ILE A 5 67.69 0.59 -33.88
CA ILE A 5 66.63 0.71 -32.84
C ILE A 5 67.12 1.57 -31.65
N GLY A 6 68.42 1.86 -31.56
CA GLY A 6 69.02 2.68 -30.51
C GLY A 6 68.36 4.05 -30.29
N PRO A 7 68.08 4.84 -31.34
CA PRO A 7 67.38 6.11 -31.21
C PRO A 7 65.99 5.96 -30.60
N LEU A 8 65.22 4.95 -31.05
CA LEU A 8 63.89 4.65 -30.53
C LEU A 8 63.93 4.27 -29.04
N LEU A 9 64.89 3.44 -28.63
CA LEU A 9 65.06 3.07 -27.22
C LEU A 9 65.40 4.28 -26.34
N THR A 10 66.24 5.17 -26.87
CA THR A 10 66.61 6.42 -26.17
C THR A 10 65.39 7.31 -25.99
N GLU A 11 64.57 7.47 -27.03
CA GLU A 11 63.35 8.26 -26.99
C GLU A 11 62.30 7.68 -26.05
N ILE A 12 62.11 6.36 -26.06
CA ILE A 12 61.21 5.68 -25.11
C ILE A 12 61.72 5.92 -23.69
N ASN A 13 63.02 5.72 -23.42
CA ASN A 13 63.58 5.91 -22.09
C ASN A 13 63.43 7.37 -21.60
N HIS A 14 63.68 8.34 -22.46
CA HIS A 14 63.45 9.76 -22.15
C HIS A 14 61.99 10.04 -21.82
N SER A 15 61.05 9.48 -22.58
CA SER A 15 59.61 9.61 -22.34
C SER A 15 59.18 9.00 -21.00
N LEU A 16 59.75 7.84 -20.64
CA LEU A 16 59.50 7.19 -19.36
C LEU A 16 60.05 8.00 -18.18
N ILE A 17 61.25 8.56 -18.31
CA ILE A 17 61.85 9.44 -17.29
C ILE A 17 61.01 10.71 -17.14
N ALA A 18 60.58 11.33 -18.24
CA ALA A 18 59.73 12.51 -18.24
C ALA A 18 58.38 12.23 -17.56
N TYR A 19 57.73 11.10 -17.91
CA TYR A 19 56.49 10.65 -17.26
C TYR A 19 56.68 10.48 -15.75
N ARG A 20 57.72 9.75 -15.33
CA ARG A 20 58.03 9.53 -13.90
C ARG A 20 58.25 10.83 -13.16
N ASN A 21 58.95 11.78 -13.77
CA ASN A 21 59.22 13.09 -13.15
C ASN A 21 57.94 13.92 -12.98
N ALA A 22 57.03 13.87 -13.96
CA ALA A 22 55.77 14.61 -13.95
C ALA A 22 54.70 13.99 -13.03
N THR A 23 54.51 12.67 -13.08
CA THR A 23 53.43 11.98 -12.35
C THR A 23 53.87 11.40 -11.01
N LYS A 24 55.18 11.31 -10.76
CA LYS A 24 55.79 10.59 -9.62
C LYS A 24 55.43 9.10 -9.58
N GLN A 25 54.99 8.53 -10.69
CA GLN A 25 54.62 7.11 -10.82
C GLN A 25 55.56 6.38 -11.77
N SER A 26 55.76 5.08 -11.53
CA SER A 26 56.47 4.17 -12.42
C SER A 26 55.47 3.39 -13.27
N ILE A 27 55.81 3.14 -14.54
CA ILE A 27 55.02 2.26 -15.39
C ILE A 27 55.21 0.79 -15.00
N THR A 28 54.18 -0.02 -15.18
CA THR A 28 54.20 -1.46 -14.87
C THR A 28 54.35 -2.34 -16.10
N SER A 29 53.99 -1.83 -17.28
CA SER A 29 54.09 -2.54 -18.55
C SER A 29 54.11 -1.58 -19.74
N ILE A 30 54.53 -2.09 -20.88
CA ILE A 30 54.58 -1.40 -22.17
C ILE A 30 53.69 -2.15 -23.16
N GLN A 31 52.86 -1.41 -23.89
CA GLN A 31 52.10 -1.97 -25.01
C GLN A 31 52.48 -1.30 -26.32
N LEU A 32 52.85 -2.11 -27.30
CA LEU A 32 53.27 -1.65 -28.63
C LEU A 32 52.08 -1.69 -29.60
N SER A 33 51.78 -0.55 -30.22
CA SER A 33 50.76 -0.42 -31.27
C SER A 33 51.37 0.12 -32.58
N GLY A 34 50.61 0.06 -33.66
CA GLY A 34 51.01 0.50 -35.01
C GLY A 34 51.68 -0.61 -35.83
N GLY A 35 52.01 -0.30 -37.09
CA GLY A 35 52.64 -1.26 -38.00
C GLY A 35 54.04 -1.71 -37.57
N THR A 36 54.82 -0.79 -36.99
CA THR A 36 56.20 -1.05 -36.53
C THR A 36 56.25 -2.03 -35.35
N ALA A 37 55.16 -2.16 -34.58
CA ALA A 37 55.07 -3.11 -33.47
C ALA A 37 55.18 -4.58 -33.92
N LEU A 38 54.92 -4.86 -35.21
CA LEU A 38 55.00 -6.21 -35.78
C LEU A 38 56.42 -6.64 -36.17
N LEU A 39 57.42 -5.76 -35.99
CA LEU A 39 58.82 -6.14 -36.21
C LEU A 39 59.20 -7.29 -35.28
N LYS A 40 59.64 -8.41 -35.88
CA LYS A 40 59.99 -9.63 -35.16
C LYS A 40 61.07 -9.35 -34.12
N GLY A 41 60.80 -9.69 -32.86
CA GLY A 41 61.75 -9.52 -31.77
C GLY A 41 61.71 -8.14 -31.09
N LEU A 42 60.93 -7.17 -31.60
CA LEU A 42 60.96 -5.80 -31.11
C LEU A 42 60.50 -5.69 -29.65
N SER A 43 59.40 -6.35 -29.27
CA SER A 43 58.89 -6.33 -27.89
C SER A 43 59.88 -6.92 -26.90
N GLN A 44 60.56 -8.02 -27.27
CA GLN A 44 61.59 -8.65 -26.43
C GLN A 44 62.82 -7.74 -26.27
N ILE A 45 63.24 -7.06 -27.35
CA ILE A 45 64.37 -6.12 -27.31
C ILE A 45 64.03 -4.93 -26.39
N ILE A 46 62.85 -4.32 -26.57
CA ILE A 46 62.41 -3.16 -25.77
C ILE A 46 62.29 -3.56 -24.29
N GLY A 47 61.60 -4.66 -23.99
CA GLY A 47 61.44 -5.13 -22.62
C GLY A 47 62.79 -5.41 -21.93
N LYS A 48 63.73 -6.06 -22.63
CA LYS A 48 65.06 -6.35 -22.09
C LYS A 48 65.88 -5.08 -21.84
N GLN A 49 65.83 -4.11 -22.75
CA GLN A 49 66.62 -2.87 -22.66
C GLN A 49 66.06 -1.88 -21.62
N LEU A 50 64.76 -1.94 -21.34
CA LEU A 50 64.10 -1.07 -20.36
C LEU A 50 63.95 -1.73 -18.99
N GLY A 51 64.96 -2.51 -18.57
CA GLY A 51 65.02 -3.07 -17.22
C GLY A 51 64.12 -4.28 -16.97
N GLY A 52 63.74 -5.02 -18.02
CA GLY A 52 62.92 -6.23 -17.88
C GLY A 52 61.42 -5.97 -17.76
N LEU A 53 60.95 -4.76 -18.11
CA LEU A 53 59.53 -4.43 -18.08
C LEU A 53 58.74 -5.34 -19.06
N PRO A 54 57.58 -5.87 -18.65
CA PRO A 54 56.68 -6.59 -19.54
C PRO A 54 56.32 -5.72 -20.74
N CYS A 55 56.65 -6.20 -21.94
CA CYS A 55 56.39 -5.49 -23.19
C CYS A 55 55.59 -6.40 -24.13
N ASP A 56 54.32 -6.07 -24.33
CA ASP A 56 53.41 -6.85 -25.16
C ASP A 56 52.97 -6.05 -26.39
N ILE A 57 52.53 -6.79 -27.41
CA ILE A 57 51.87 -6.21 -28.57
C ILE A 57 50.41 -5.92 -28.20
N PHE A 58 49.91 -4.73 -28.56
CA PHE A 58 48.52 -4.34 -28.31
C PHE A 58 47.56 -5.28 -29.04
N ASP A 59 46.61 -5.85 -28.28
CA ASP A 59 45.58 -6.73 -28.79
C ASP A 59 44.21 -6.38 -28.18
N PRO A 60 43.30 -5.77 -28.96
CA PRO A 60 41.97 -5.41 -28.46
C PRO A 60 41.07 -6.63 -28.25
N SER A 61 41.37 -7.77 -28.90
CA SER A 61 40.56 -8.99 -28.80
C SER A 61 40.61 -9.64 -27.41
N ARG A 62 41.62 -9.31 -26.61
CA ARG A 62 41.73 -9.74 -25.20
C ARG A 62 40.66 -9.09 -24.31
N THR A 63 40.20 -7.90 -24.68
CA THR A 63 39.26 -7.11 -23.86
C THR A 63 37.82 -7.22 -24.38
N PHE A 64 37.64 -7.54 -25.66
CA PHE A 64 36.32 -7.58 -26.30
C PHE A 64 36.11 -8.85 -27.11
N SER A 65 34.92 -9.44 -26.98
CA SER A 65 34.51 -10.58 -27.79
C SER A 65 34.34 -10.15 -29.26
N LEU A 66 35.26 -10.60 -30.11
CA LEU A 66 35.18 -10.45 -31.56
C LEU A 66 34.60 -11.72 -32.19
N LYS A 67 33.92 -11.56 -33.34
CA LYS A 67 33.53 -12.70 -34.18
C LYS A 67 34.79 -13.44 -34.66
N GLU A 68 34.73 -14.76 -34.71
CA GLU A 68 35.89 -15.62 -35.04
C GLU A 68 36.50 -15.28 -36.41
N SER A 69 35.65 -14.99 -37.41
CA SER A 69 36.08 -14.59 -38.75
C SER A 69 36.86 -13.27 -38.79
N LEU A 70 36.62 -12.37 -37.82
CA LEU A 70 37.36 -11.12 -37.68
C LEU A 70 38.66 -11.35 -36.91
N ARG A 71 38.64 -12.18 -35.86
CA ARG A 71 39.83 -12.51 -35.07
C ARG A 71 40.93 -13.13 -35.93
N ALA A 72 40.57 -14.05 -36.83
CA ALA A 72 41.53 -14.73 -37.71
C ALA A 72 42.27 -13.80 -38.68
N ASN A 73 41.68 -12.66 -39.04
CA ASN A 73 42.22 -11.74 -40.05
C ASN A 73 42.68 -10.39 -39.47
N LEU A 74 42.60 -10.21 -38.14
CA LEU A 74 42.86 -8.93 -37.51
C LEU A 74 44.36 -8.73 -37.25
N GLU A 75 44.96 -7.76 -37.95
CA GLU A 75 46.26 -7.21 -37.58
C GLU A 75 46.11 -6.21 -36.42
N ALA A 76 45.74 -6.73 -35.25
CA ALA A 76 45.36 -5.99 -34.05
C ALA A 76 46.20 -4.72 -33.74
N PRO A 77 47.54 -4.74 -33.85
CA PRO A 77 48.35 -3.57 -33.49
C PRO A 77 48.17 -2.41 -34.45
N ARG A 78 47.95 -2.69 -35.74
CA ARG A 78 47.77 -1.65 -36.79
C ARG A 78 46.45 -0.91 -36.63
N PHE A 79 45.44 -1.58 -36.10
CA PHE A 79 44.10 -1.03 -35.95
C PHE A 79 43.84 -0.37 -34.60
N GLY A 80 44.85 -0.19 -33.74
CA GLY A 80 44.65 0.38 -32.40
C GLY A 80 43.95 1.75 -32.40
N GLU A 81 44.29 2.62 -33.35
CA GLU A 81 43.68 3.94 -33.49
C GLU A 81 42.23 3.87 -33.98
N ALA A 82 41.99 3.15 -35.07
CA ALA A 82 40.65 2.94 -35.62
C ALA A 82 39.73 2.25 -34.60
N TRP A 83 40.28 1.30 -33.85
CA TRP A 83 39.62 0.64 -32.73
C TRP A 83 39.24 1.62 -31.63
N GLY A 84 40.16 2.48 -31.20
CA GLY A 84 39.89 3.54 -30.22
C GLY A 84 38.77 4.48 -30.69
N ARG A 85 38.79 4.90 -31.96
CA ARG A 85 37.73 5.75 -32.54
C ARG A 85 36.37 5.05 -32.60
N GLY A 86 36.34 3.77 -32.97
CA GLY A 86 35.11 2.98 -32.99
C GLY A 86 34.48 2.82 -31.60
N ASN A 87 35.32 2.68 -30.57
CA ASN A 87 34.86 2.55 -29.19
C ASN A 87 34.26 3.84 -28.60
N VAL A 88 34.44 5.01 -29.22
CA VAL A 88 33.74 6.24 -28.82
C VAL A 88 32.22 6.08 -28.89
N PHE A 89 31.71 5.22 -29.78
CA PHE A 89 30.28 4.92 -29.91
C PHE A 89 29.79 3.82 -28.95
N GLY A 90 30.70 3.03 -28.39
CA GLY A 90 30.41 2.13 -27.28
C GLY A 90 30.24 2.97 -26.02
N ARG A 91 29.02 3.10 -25.51
CA ARG A 91 28.56 4.02 -24.43
C ARG A 91 29.26 3.91 -23.05
N LYS A 92 30.50 3.40 -22.98
CA LYS A 92 31.29 3.20 -21.75
C LYS A 92 32.64 3.93 -21.74
N SER A 93 32.93 4.82 -22.68
CA SER A 93 34.14 5.66 -22.56
C SER A 93 33.90 6.77 -21.54
N PRO A 94 34.70 6.86 -20.45
CA PRO A 94 34.55 7.90 -19.43
C PRO A 94 34.94 9.30 -19.94
N LEU A 95 35.64 9.38 -21.09
CA LEU A 95 36.06 10.63 -21.72
C LEU A 95 35.74 10.60 -23.21
N VAL A 96 35.03 11.62 -23.70
CA VAL A 96 34.68 11.80 -25.11
C VAL A 96 35.07 13.20 -25.53
N PHE A 97 35.98 13.30 -26.50
CA PHE A 97 36.38 14.57 -27.11
C PHE A 97 35.76 14.68 -28.51
N ASN A 98 34.90 15.67 -28.73
CA ASN A 98 34.26 15.90 -30.03
C ASN A 98 34.81 17.16 -30.69
N PHE A 99 35.58 16.93 -31.75
CA PHE A 99 36.29 17.97 -32.48
C PHE A 99 35.46 18.65 -33.60
N ARG A 100 34.17 18.27 -33.80
CA ARG A 100 33.35 18.77 -34.94
C ARG A 100 32.56 20.05 -34.65
N LYS A 101 32.34 20.45 -33.40
CA LYS A 101 31.73 21.75 -33.08
C LYS A 101 32.83 22.81 -32.98
N LYS A 102 32.66 23.93 -33.69
CA LYS A 102 33.62 25.05 -33.83
C LYS A 102 34.08 25.72 -32.52
N PHE A 103 33.58 25.29 -31.35
CA PHE A 103 34.11 25.58 -30.01
C PHE A 103 34.50 24.24 -29.36
N PHE A 104 35.78 23.90 -29.28
CA PHE A 104 36.25 22.58 -28.79
C PHE A 104 35.92 22.22 -27.33
N GLY A 105 35.22 23.04 -26.54
CA GLY A 105 35.45 23.07 -25.08
C GLY A 105 34.22 23.03 -24.16
N LYS A 106 33.10 22.43 -24.54
CA LYS A 106 31.99 22.25 -23.60
C LYS A 106 31.63 20.78 -23.49
N HIS A 107 32.13 20.20 -22.40
CA HIS A 107 31.49 19.13 -21.64
C HIS A 107 32.12 17.74 -21.69
N SER A 108 33.25 17.58 -20.99
CA SER A 108 33.67 16.29 -20.41
C SER A 108 32.91 16.08 -19.10
N SER A 109 32.01 15.10 -19.06
CA SER A 109 31.00 14.84 -18.01
C SER A 109 31.52 14.73 -16.56
N LEU A 110 32.80 14.43 -16.36
CA LEU A 110 33.42 14.33 -15.02
C LEU A 110 33.90 15.69 -14.47
N GLY A 111 34.23 16.65 -15.33
CA GLY A 111 34.65 17.99 -14.92
C GLY A 111 33.47 18.89 -14.55
N GLU A 112 32.31 18.68 -15.14
CA GLU A 112 31.10 19.45 -14.83
C GLU A 112 30.50 19.13 -13.48
N ILE A 113 30.41 17.85 -13.10
CA ILE A 113 29.83 17.51 -11.81
C ILE A 113 30.75 18.03 -10.70
N SER A 114 32.07 17.92 -10.84
CA SER A 114 32.99 18.47 -9.85
C SER A 114 33.00 20.00 -9.84
N ALA A 115 32.98 20.68 -10.99
CA ALA A 115 32.93 22.16 -11.05
C ALA A 115 31.56 22.74 -10.63
N PHE A 116 30.46 22.02 -10.92
CA PHE A 116 29.10 22.37 -10.51
C PHE A 116 28.92 22.16 -8.99
N ILE A 117 29.37 21.02 -8.45
CA ILE A 117 29.33 20.77 -7.00
C ILE A 117 30.29 21.69 -6.25
N SER A 118 31.44 22.03 -6.82
CA SER A 118 32.40 22.98 -6.22
C SER A 118 31.98 24.44 -6.37
N ASN A 119 30.90 24.73 -7.11
CA ASN A 119 30.38 26.09 -7.23
C ASN A 119 29.79 26.52 -5.87
N PRO A 120 30.30 27.61 -5.26
CA PRO A 120 29.85 28.04 -3.94
C PRO A 120 28.36 28.39 -3.88
N ASN A 121 27.75 28.78 -5.00
CA ASN A 121 26.32 29.07 -5.06
C ASN A 121 25.47 27.79 -5.06
N VAL A 122 25.94 26.72 -5.71
CA VAL A 122 25.28 25.40 -5.71
C VAL A 122 25.42 24.74 -4.34
N LEU A 123 26.58 24.85 -3.70
CA LEU A 123 26.80 24.42 -2.32
C LEU A 123 25.88 25.16 -1.33
N LYS A 124 25.71 26.47 -1.48
CA LYS A 124 24.75 27.26 -0.67
C LYS A 124 23.32 26.79 -0.91
N LEU A 125 22.92 26.59 -2.16
CA LEU A 125 21.60 26.08 -2.51
C LEU A 125 21.35 24.68 -1.93
N GLY A 126 22.35 23.80 -1.99
CA GLY A 126 22.32 22.48 -1.38
C GLY A 126 22.19 22.52 0.14
N ARG A 127 22.85 23.47 0.82
CA ARG A 127 22.69 23.69 2.27
C ARG A 127 21.27 24.16 2.62
N TYR A 128 20.69 25.07 1.84
CA TYR A 128 19.30 25.49 2.04
C TYR A 128 18.33 24.34 1.79
N GLY A 129 18.56 23.54 0.74
CA GLY A 129 17.77 22.34 0.45
C GLY A 129 17.86 21.29 1.56
N ALA A 130 19.06 21.01 2.07
CA ALA A 130 19.26 20.09 3.20
C ALA A 130 18.58 20.58 4.48
N THR A 131 18.63 21.89 4.75
CA THR A 131 17.94 22.50 5.90
C THR A 131 16.42 22.35 5.75
N LEU A 132 15.88 22.59 4.56
CA LEU A 132 14.46 22.40 4.27
C LEU A 132 14.04 20.92 4.45
N ILE A 133 14.84 19.98 3.93
CA ILE A 133 14.59 18.54 4.10
C ILE A 133 14.60 18.16 5.57
N PHE A 134 15.54 18.69 6.37
CA PHE A 134 15.59 18.43 7.80
C PHE A 134 14.35 18.97 8.53
N ILE A 135 13.92 20.20 8.21
CA ILE A 135 12.69 20.78 8.78
C ILE A 135 11.47 19.93 8.40
N LEU A 136 11.36 19.54 7.13
CA LEU A 136 10.27 18.67 6.66
C LEU A 136 10.31 17.31 7.34
N PHE A 137 11.49 16.72 7.53
CA PHE A 137 11.65 15.46 8.23
C PHE A 137 11.15 15.56 9.67
N VAL A 138 11.61 16.57 10.42
CA VAL A 138 11.13 16.82 11.79
C VAL A 138 9.62 17.04 11.82
N HIS A 139 9.08 17.82 10.87
CA HIS A 139 7.65 18.09 10.78
C HIS A 139 6.84 16.82 10.50
N VAL A 140 7.27 16.00 9.53
CA VAL A 140 6.61 14.73 9.20
C VAL A 140 6.67 13.76 10.38
N THR A 141 7.83 13.62 11.03
CA THR A 141 7.96 12.74 12.20
C THR A 141 7.09 13.21 13.37
N ALA A 142 7.07 14.51 13.67
CA ALA A 142 6.21 15.06 14.72
C ALA A 142 4.72 14.90 14.37
N ALA A 143 4.32 15.21 13.14
CA ALA A 143 2.95 15.05 12.67
C ALA A 143 2.50 13.58 12.73
N SER A 144 3.35 12.65 12.30
CA SER A 144 3.08 11.21 12.44
C SER A 144 2.92 10.79 13.89
N TYR A 145 3.78 11.27 14.79
CA TYR A 145 3.67 10.99 16.22
C TYR A 145 2.36 11.50 16.84
N PHE A 146 1.97 12.74 16.52
CA PHE A 146 0.70 13.29 17.00
C PHE A 146 -0.51 12.59 16.38
N ALA A 147 -0.46 12.25 15.09
CA ALA A 147 -1.52 11.49 14.42
C ALA A 147 -1.68 10.09 15.04
N GLU A 148 -0.59 9.44 15.43
CA GLU A 148 -0.65 8.15 16.13
C GLU A 148 -1.28 8.30 17.52
N GLN A 149 -0.88 9.32 18.29
CA GLN A 149 -1.51 9.61 19.59
C GLN A 149 -3.01 9.93 19.46
N GLU A 150 -3.40 10.75 18.49
CA GLU A 150 -4.81 11.08 18.24
C GLU A 150 -5.60 9.86 17.78
N SER A 151 -5.03 9.02 16.91
CA SER A 151 -5.66 7.77 16.48
C SER A 151 -5.90 6.79 17.65
N VAL A 152 -4.94 6.69 18.57
CA VAL A 152 -5.09 5.87 19.79
C VAL A 152 -6.20 6.44 20.68
N LYS A 153 -6.19 7.75 20.96
CA LYS A 153 -7.22 8.41 21.77
C LYS A 153 -8.61 8.28 21.14
N ALA A 154 -8.72 8.52 19.83
CA ALA A 154 -9.96 8.37 19.10
C ALA A 154 -10.47 6.93 19.17
N ASN A 155 -9.60 5.93 19.03
CA ASN A 155 -9.98 4.52 19.18
C ASN A 155 -10.45 4.18 20.60
N GLU A 156 -9.82 4.75 21.63
CA GLU A 156 -10.26 4.58 23.02
C GLU A 156 -11.63 5.19 23.27
N GLU A 157 -11.87 6.41 22.79
CA GLU A 157 -13.19 7.06 22.86
C GLU A 157 -14.24 6.28 22.08
N LEU A 158 -13.92 5.81 20.87
CA LEU A 158 -14.82 5.02 20.04
C LEU A 158 -15.17 3.69 20.72
N LYS A 159 -14.18 3.01 21.34
CA LYS A 159 -14.43 1.82 22.17
C LYS A 159 -15.34 2.13 23.34
N LYS A 160 -15.16 3.26 24.02
CA LYS A 160 -15.99 3.68 25.15
C LYS A 160 -17.44 3.94 24.73
N VAL A 161 -17.64 4.74 23.68
CA VAL A 161 -18.97 5.00 23.10
C VAL A 161 -19.62 3.70 22.66
N PHE A 162 -18.88 2.81 21.99
CA PHE A 162 -19.41 1.52 21.56
C PHE A 162 -19.83 0.62 22.73
N GLN A 163 -19.04 0.58 23.81
CA GLN A 163 -19.39 -0.15 25.03
C GLN A 163 -20.65 0.42 25.70
N ASP A 164 -20.82 1.75 25.69
CA ASP A 164 -21.96 2.44 26.27
C ASP A 164 -23.24 2.30 25.43
N THR A 165 -23.14 2.31 24.10
CA THR A 165 -24.29 2.14 23.19
C THR A 165 -24.78 0.70 23.16
N PHE A 166 -23.88 -0.29 23.14
CA PHE A 166 -24.23 -1.70 23.02
C PHE A 166 -24.13 -2.45 24.35
N LYS A 167 -24.64 -1.88 25.46
CA LYS A 167 -24.56 -2.49 26.81
C LYS A 167 -25.00 -3.96 26.84
N SER A 168 -26.04 -4.32 26.09
CA SER A 168 -26.63 -5.68 26.01
C SER A 168 -25.90 -6.67 25.08
N ALA A 169 -24.91 -6.25 24.30
CA ALA A 169 -24.21 -7.16 23.39
C ALA A 169 -23.17 -8.05 24.13
N PRO A 170 -23.03 -9.34 23.76
CA PRO A 170 -22.03 -10.24 24.35
C PRO A 170 -20.59 -9.70 24.20
N LYS A 171 -19.75 -9.85 25.23
CA LYS A 171 -18.36 -9.33 25.26
C LYS A 171 -17.52 -9.78 24.05
N ALA A 172 -17.65 -11.03 23.60
CA ALA A 172 -16.92 -11.55 22.45
C ALA A 172 -17.30 -10.84 21.12
N LEU A 173 -18.58 -10.48 20.97
CA LEU A 173 -19.07 -9.76 19.79
C LEU A 173 -18.58 -8.31 19.78
N LYS A 174 -18.50 -7.67 20.96
CA LYS A 174 -18.01 -6.29 21.09
C LYS A 174 -16.58 -6.13 20.60
N THR A 175 -15.70 -7.06 20.98
CA THR A 175 -14.29 -7.02 20.57
C THR A 175 -14.16 -7.17 19.05
N ALA A 176 -14.86 -8.14 18.45
CA ALA A 176 -14.84 -8.39 17.01
C ALA A 176 -15.36 -7.19 16.19
N LEU A 177 -16.46 -6.57 16.65
CA LEU A 177 -17.07 -5.39 16.01
C LEU A 177 -16.18 -4.14 16.07
N THR A 178 -15.36 -3.98 17.11
CA THR A 178 -14.40 -2.87 17.21
C THR A 178 -13.10 -3.11 16.42
N SER A 179 -12.77 -4.36 16.10
CA SER A 179 -11.54 -4.71 15.37
C SER A 179 -11.72 -4.80 13.86
N ASN A 180 -12.95 -5.06 13.37
CA ASN A 180 -13.21 -5.26 11.95
C ASN A 180 -14.39 -4.40 11.45
N PRO A 181 -14.13 -3.34 10.65
CA PRO A 181 -15.17 -2.44 10.17
C PRO A 181 -16.20 -3.13 9.25
N GLN A 182 -15.84 -4.24 8.58
CA GLN A 182 -16.79 -4.98 7.75
C GLN A 182 -17.81 -5.79 8.57
N GLU A 183 -17.39 -6.32 9.72
CA GLU A 183 -18.29 -7.04 10.63
C GLU A 183 -19.27 -6.07 11.30
N LEU A 184 -18.79 -4.88 11.67
CA LEU A 184 -19.64 -3.81 12.19
C LEU A 184 -20.72 -3.41 11.18
N LYS A 185 -20.34 -3.22 9.91
CA LYS A 185 -21.28 -2.91 8.83
C LYS A 185 -22.35 -3.99 8.67
N LYS A 186 -21.94 -5.27 8.64
CA LYS A 186 -22.88 -6.40 8.57
C LYS A 186 -23.82 -6.45 9.77
N TYR A 187 -23.31 -6.24 10.98
CA TYR A 187 -24.14 -6.24 12.19
C TYR A 187 -25.18 -5.11 12.18
N ILE A 188 -24.78 -3.90 11.79
CA ILE A 188 -25.70 -2.76 11.64
C ILE A 188 -26.74 -3.05 10.55
N GLU A 189 -26.34 -3.59 9.40
CA GLU A 189 -27.27 -3.98 8.34
C GLU A 189 -28.26 -5.06 8.79
N THR A 190 -27.82 -6.06 9.54
CA THR A 190 -28.71 -7.08 10.12
C THR A 190 -29.68 -6.46 11.12
N LYS A 191 -29.22 -5.55 12.00
CA LYS A 191 -30.11 -4.88 12.96
C LYS A 191 -31.06 -3.90 12.32
N ASN A 192 -30.63 -3.19 11.28
CA ASN A 192 -31.51 -2.34 10.49
C ASN A 192 -32.56 -3.16 9.75
N LYS A 193 -32.19 -4.33 9.19
CA LYS A 193 -33.17 -5.26 8.59
C LYS A 193 -34.15 -5.81 9.60
N GLU A 194 -33.69 -6.26 10.78
CA GLU A 194 -34.60 -6.68 11.87
C GLU A 194 -35.55 -5.55 12.27
N MET A 195 -35.07 -4.31 12.31
CA MET A 195 -35.86 -3.14 12.68
C MET A 195 -36.83 -2.74 11.56
N GLU A 196 -36.41 -2.78 10.30
CA GLU A 196 -37.27 -2.57 9.14
C GLU A 196 -38.33 -3.66 9.00
N GLU A 197 -38.01 -4.91 9.33
CA GLU A 197 -38.99 -6.00 9.40
C GLU A 197 -40.00 -5.76 10.52
N LYS A 198 -39.54 -5.36 11.71
CA LYS A 198 -40.43 -4.94 12.81
C LYS A 198 -41.28 -3.73 12.43
N LEU A 199 -40.71 -2.71 11.79
CA LEU A 199 -41.43 -1.53 11.31
C LEU A 199 -42.41 -1.86 10.20
N LYS A 200 -42.06 -2.75 9.25
CA LYS A 200 -42.98 -3.24 8.21
C LYS A 200 -44.10 -4.07 8.80
N MET A 201 -43.83 -4.87 9.83
CA MET A 201 -44.86 -5.60 10.55
C MET A 201 -45.81 -4.64 11.29
N VAL A 202 -45.27 -3.58 11.89
CA VAL A 202 -46.06 -2.50 12.51
C VAL A 202 -46.83 -1.67 11.46
N SER A 203 -46.28 -1.45 10.27
CA SER A 203 -46.88 -0.62 9.23
C SER A 203 -47.86 -1.36 8.31
N LYS A 204 -47.80 -2.70 8.23
CA LYS A 204 -48.76 -3.52 7.47
C LYS A 204 -50.05 -3.80 8.23
N GLY A 205 -50.06 -3.65 9.55
CA GLY A 205 -51.29 -3.58 10.34
C GLY A 205 -51.94 -2.21 10.16
N LYS A 206 -52.89 -2.09 9.21
CA LYS A 206 -53.64 -0.85 8.95
C LYS A 206 -54.51 -0.35 10.12
N GLU A 207 -54.48 -1.02 11.26
CA GLU A 207 -55.24 -0.70 12.46
C GLU A 207 -54.30 -0.49 13.64
N SER A 208 -54.34 0.71 14.22
CA SER A 208 -53.57 1.05 15.43
C SER A 208 -53.84 0.06 16.56
N MET A 209 -52.86 -0.19 17.44
CA MET A 209 -53.09 -1.00 18.65
C MET A 209 -54.30 -0.50 19.47
N ILE A 210 -54.54 0.82 19.46
CA ILE A 210 -55.69 1.46 20.11
C ILE A 210 -57.02 1.02 19.50
N SER A 211 -57.12 0.88 18.17
CA SER A 211 -58.34 0.37 17.54
C SER A 211 -58.58 -1.11 17.82
N ASN A 212 -57.51 -1.90 18.00
CA ASN A 212 -57.64 -3.30 18.40
C ASN A 212 -58.13 -3.43 19.85
N VAL A 213 -57.60 -2.61 20.76
CA VAL A 213 -58.08 -2.52 22.15
C VAL A 213 -59.53 -2.07 22.19
N LYS A 214 -59.92 -1.09 21.36
CA LYS A 214 -61.31 -0.64 21.24
C LYS A 214 -62.23 -1.79 20.77
N LYS A 215 -61.86 -2.54 19.74
CA LYS A 215 -62.63 -3.70 19.27
C LYS A 215 -62.80 -4.80 20.34
N ILE A 216 -61.76 -5.04 21.14
CA ILE A 216 -61.82 -5.97 22.28
C ILE A 216 -62.76 -5.42 23.35
N THR A 217 -62.72 -4.11 23.62
CA THR A 217 -63.60 -3.46 24.60
C THR A 217 -65.07 -3.46 24.14
N ASP A 218 -65.32 -3.18 22.85
CA ASP A 218 -66.65 -3.17 22.24
C ASP A 218 -67.28 -4.59 22.19
N SER A 219 -66.49 -5.64 22.40
CA SER A 219 -66.98 -7.01 22.49
C SER A 219 -67.73 -7.30 23.80
N PHE A 220 -67.58 -6.44 24.81
CA PHE A 220 -68.29 -6.50 26.08
C PHE A 220 -69.62 -5.74 25.97
N PRO A 221 -70.78 -6.43 26.03
CA PRO A 221 -72.07 -5.75 26.01
C PRO A 221 -72.27 -4.96 27.31
N GLY A 222 -73.03 -3.86 27.26
CA GLY A 222 -73.27 -2.99 28.43
C GLY A 222 -74.01 -3.66 29.61
N THR A 223 -74.51 -4.88 29.42
CA THR A 223 -75.12 -5.74 30.45
C THR A 223 -74.10 -6.60 31.20
N VAL A 224 -72.83 -6.59 30.80
CA VAL A 224 -71.74 -7.36 31.42
C VAL A 224 -70.77 -6.39 32.11
N ARG A 225 -70.58 -6.56 33.42
CA ARG A 225 -69.62 -5.78 34.21
C ARG A 225 -68.44 -6.65 34.56
N VAL A 226 -67.28 -6.29 34.03
CA VAL A 226 -66.00 -6.96 34.27
C VAL A 226 -64.96 -5.94 34.69
N ASP A 227 -63.99 -6.39 35.48
CA ASP A 227 -62.75 -5.65 35.75
C ASP A 227 -61.57 -6.44 35.18
N VAL A 228 -60.81 -5.80 34.30
CA VAL A 228 -59.71 -6.44 33.57
C VAL A 228 -58.39 -6.04 34.24
N ASN A 229 -57.84 -6.99 34.99
CA ASN A 229 -56.60 -6.79 35.74
C ASN A 229 -55.36 -6.84 34.84
N LYS A 230 -55.42 -7.64 33.77
CA LYS A 230 -54.30 -7.82 32.85
C LYS A 230 -54.79 -7.97 31.42
N LEU A 231 -54.29 -7.12 30.54
CA LEU A 231 -54.46 -7.23 29.09
C LEU A 231 -53.07 -7.25 28.44
N GLU A 232 -52.68 -8.39 27.89
CA GLU A 232 -51.39 -8.59 27.23
C GLU A 232 -51.63 -9.01 25.78
N ILE A 233 -51.19 -8.17 24.84
CA ILE A 233 -51.29 -8.42 23.41
C ILE A 233 -49.89 -8.58 22.84
N ASN A 234 -49.46 -9.82 22.68
CA ASN A 234 -48.18 -10.18 22.09
C ASN A 234 -48.34 -10.59 20.63
N ASP A 235 -47.23 -10.72 19.90
CA ASP A 235 -47.23 -11.00 18.45
C ASP A 235 -47.99 -12.27 18.03
N ARG A 236 -48.21 -13.21 18.96
CA ARG A 236 -48.87 -14.49 18.68
C ARG A 236 -50.08 -14.79 19.56
N ASN A 237 -50.18 -14.13 20.71
CA ASN A 237 -51.14 -14.48 21.75
C ASN A 237 -51.76 -13.22 22.34
N LEU A 238 -53.09 -13.25 22.50
CA LEU A 238 -53.85 -12.36 23.36
C LEU A 238 -54.12 -13.09 24.68
N THR A 239 -53.76 -12.47 25.80
CA THR A 239 -54.14 -12.94 27.14
C THR A 239 -54.88 -11.81 27.87
N MET A 240 -56.09 -12.11 28.34
CA MET A 240 -56.91 -11.17 29.08
C MET A 240 -57.43 -11.84 30.35
N GLU A 241 -57.12 -11.26 31.50
CA GLU A 241 -57.47 -11.79 32.83
C GLU A 241 -58.28 -10.76 33.59
N GLY A 242 -59.36 -11.19 34.22
CA GLY A 242 -60.27 -10.30 34.92
C GLY A 242 -61.24 -10.99 35.86
N VAL A 243 -62.09 -10.18 36.50
CA VAL A 243 -63.16 -10.60 37.40
C VAL A 243 -64.50 -10.19 36.81
N LEU A 244 -65.46 -11.12 36.79
CA LEU A 244 -66.83 -10.91 36.37
C LEU A 244 -67.70 -10.56 37.59
N TYR A 245 -68.32 -9.39 37.57
CA TYR A 245 -69.25 -8.94 38.62
C TYR A 245 -70.71 -9.18 38.26
N GLU A 246 -71.08 -9.01 36.98
CA GLU A 246 -72.47 -9.08 36.53
C GLU A 246 -72.54 -9.49 35.05
N GLY A 247 -73.52 -10.32 34.68
CA GLY A 247 -73.78 -10.73 33.29
C GLY A 247 -73.21 -12.09 32.88
N ASP A 248 -73.37 -12.45 31.60
CA ASP A 248 -72.93 -13.73 31.02
C ASP A 248 -71.74 -13.55 30.06
N ILE A 249 -70.61 -14.14 30.43
CA ILE A 249 -69.33 -14.06 29.73
C ILE A 249 -69.25 -14.94 28.46
N THR A 250 -70.20 -15.86 28.27
CA THR A 250 -70.29 -16.62 27.02
C THR A 250 -70.61 -15.71 25.84
N SER A 251 -71.46 -14.70 26.04
CA SER A 251 -71.78 -13.68 25.02
C SER A 251 -70.54 -12.88 24.56
N VAL A 252 -69.65 -12.55 25.50
CA VAL A 252 -68.36 -11.90 25.22
C VAL A 252 -67.45 -12.83 24.41
N THR A 253 -67.44 -14.12 24.74
CA THR A 253 -66.65 -15.13 24.02
C THR A 253 -67.09 -15.26 22.56
N GLU A 254 -68.40 -15.20 22.29
CA GLU A 254 -68.93 -15.23 20.93
C GLU A 254 -68.61 -13.95 20.14
N ASN A 255 -68.63 -12.79 20.81
CA ASN A 255 -68.24 -11.52 20.18
C ASN A 255 -66.74 -11.46 19.88
N LEU A 256 -65.90 -11.99 20.77
CA LEU A 256 -64.45 -12.09 20.55
C LEU A 256 -64.10 -13.03 19.38
N LYS A 257 -64.86 -14.12 19.16
CA LYS A 257 -64.70 -15.01 18.00
C LYS A 257 -65.03 -14.35 16.66
N LYS A 258 -65.82 -13.27 16.66
CA LYS A 258 -66.16 -12.50 15.45
C LYS A 258 -65.08 -11.51 15.05
N ILE A 259 -64.07 -11.27 15.91
CA ILE A 259 -62.95 -10.39 15.61
C ILE A 259 -62.01 -11.12 14.63
N PRO A 260 -61.82 -10.63 13.38
CA PRO A 260 -61.04 -11.35 12.36
C PRO A 260 -59.57 -11.61 12.73
N LEU A 261 -59.04 -10.85 13.68
CA LEU A 261 -57.66 -10.94 14.16
C LEU A 261 -57.45 -12.07 15.19
N LEU A 262 -58.53 -12.65 15.74
CA LEU A 262 -58.45 -13.65 16.81
C LEU A 262 -58.87 -15.02 16.29
N SER A 263 -58.06 -16.03 16.59
CA SER A 263 -58.36 -17.44 16.36
C SER A 263 -58.18 -18.23 17.66
N GLU A 264 -58.80 -19.41 17.73
CA GLU A 264 -58.69 -20.30 18.88
C GLU A 264 -58.99 -19.61 20.23
N VAL A 265 -60.03 -18.76 20.26
CA VAL A 265 -60.47 -18.10 21.50
C VAL A 265 -60.95 -19.16 22.49
N SER A 266 -60.20 -19.31 23.58
CA SER A 266 -60.51 -20.20 24.70
C SER A 266 -60.74 -19.37 25.96
N ILE A 267 -61.70 -19.81 26.76
CA ILE A 267 -62.02 -19.22 28.05
C ILE A 267 -61.79 -20.26 29.13
N THR A 268 -61.17 -19.84 30.22
CA THR A 268 -61.07 -20.61 31.46
C THR A 268 -61.72 -19.78 32.57
N LEU A 269 -62.66 -20.40 33.29
CA LEU A 269 -63.40 -19.78 34.39
C LEU A 269 -63.00 -20.45 35.69
N ASP A 270 -62.66 -19.63 36.68
CA ASP A 270 -62.33 -20.07 38.04
C ASP A 270 -63.12 -19.19 39.03
N GLY A 271 -64.34 -19.64 39.36
CA GLY A 271 -65.31 -18.87 40.12
C GLY A 271 -65.71 -17.57 39.40
N GLN A 272 -65.44 -16.42 40.02
CA GLN A 272 -65.68 -15.10 39.43
C GLN A 272 -64.53 -14.63 38.51
N ARG A 273 -63.40 -15.35 38.46
CA ARG A 273 -62.26 -14.98 37.62
C ARG A 273 -62.37 -15.62 36.25
N PHE A 274 -62.00 -14.88 35.22
CA PHE A 274 -61.90 -15.38 33.86
C PHE A 274 -60.52 -15.13 33.29
N THR A 275 -60.06 -16.06 32.46
CA THR A 275 -58.87 -15.90 31.63
C THR A 275 -59.21 -16.28 30.20
N TYR A 276 -59.09 -15.31 29.31
CA TYR A 276 -59.15 -15.51 27.87
C TYR A 276 -57.77 -15.71 27.30
N ARG A 277 -57.63 -16.73 26.46
CA ARG A 277 -56.47 -16.96 25.62
C ARG A 277 -56.92 -17.11 24.20
N ALA A 278 -56.42 -16.27 23.32
CA ALA A 278 -56.65 -16.36 21.89
C ALA A 278 -55.33 -16.28 21.14
N LYS A 279 -55.23 -17.01 20.04
CA LYS A 279 -54.15 -16.79 19.07
C LYS A 279 -54.49 -15.58 18.23
N VAL A 280 -53.49 -14.76 17.98
CA VAL A 280 -53.63 -13.62 17.07
C VAL A 280 -53.34 -14.17 15.67
N SER A 281 -54.40 -14.45 14.90
CA SER A 281 -54.29 -14.90 13.52
C SER A 281 -54.21 -13.71 12.58
N GLY A 282 -53.14 -13.66 11.79
CA GLY A 282 -52.90 -12.55 10.87
C GLY A 282 -52.10 -11.44 11.51
N ARG A 283 -50.80 -11.71 11.69
CA ARG A 283 -49.73 -10.71 11.56
C ARG A 283 -48.62 -11.29 10.71
#